data_AF-A0A5C7X6G1-F1
#
_entry.id   AF-A0A5C7X6G1-F1
#
_cell.length_a   1.000
_cell.length_b   1.000
_cell.length_c   1.000
_cell.angle_alpha   90.00
_cell.angle_beta   90.00
_cell.angle_gamma   90.00
#
_symmetry.space_group_name_H-M   'P 1'
#
loop_
_entity.id
_entity.type
_entity.pdbx_description
1 polymer ?
#
loop_
_entity_poly.entity_id
_entity_poly.type
_entity_poly.pdbx_seq_one_letter_code
_entity_poly.pdbx_strand_id
1 'polypeptide(L)'
;MRDRNDALDAARDTLMHIAAACGVAAKRLRHGLSLEVDLGLDETEFALLAERQCGLGDRLRSDGKTTRIEGDELRDLLVWEVLQLTLTRATGRQYGRAALADAIAQAQAELRGGYRR
;
A
#
# COMPACT_ATOMS: atom_id res chain seq x y z
N MET A 1 -13.74 11.52 9.83
CA MET A 1 -12.55 11.22 10.67
C MET A 1 -12.11 9.77 10.53
N ARG A 2 -13.03 8.78 10.58
CA ARG A 2 -12.70 7.35 10.42
C ARG A 2 -11.97 7.03 9.09
N ASP A 3 -12.48 7.53 7.97
CA ASP A 3 -11.91 7.24 6.64
C ASP A 3 -10.46 7.73 6.43
N ARG A 4 -10.08 8.83 7.09
CA ARG A 4 -8.71 9.37 7.00
C ARG A 4 -7.72 8.49 7.78
N ASN A 5 -8.14 7.98 8.93
CA ASN A 5 -7.32 7.06 9.73
C ASN A 5 -7.19 5.71 9.04
N ASP A 6 -8.28 5.19 8.44
CA ASP A 6 -8.24 3.93 7.69
C ASP A 6 -7.30 4.02 6.48
N ALA A 7 -7.30 5.14 5.75
CA ALA A 7 -6.37 5.37 4.64
C ALA A 7 -4.92 5.50 5.11
N LEU A 8 -4.68 6.12 6.27
CA LEU A 8 -3.34 6.24 6.86
C LEU A 8 -2.80 4.89 7.32
N ASP A 9 -3.61 4.10 8.03
CA ASP A 9 -3.22 2.76 8.47
C ASP A 9 -3.01 1.83 7.27
N ALA A 10 -3.86 1.91 6.24
CA ALA A 10 -3.67 1.17 4.98
C ALA A 10 -2.38 1.61 4.25
N ALA A 11 -2.06 2.92 4.25
CA ALA A 11 -0.80 3.41 3.70
C ALA A 11 0.40 2.84 4.45
N ARG A 12 0.35 2.82 5.79
CA ARG A 12 1.41 2.25 6.62
C ARG A 12 1.60 0.76 6.33
N ASP A 13 0.54 -0.03 6.33
CA ASP A 13 0.60 -1.47 6.03
C ASP A 13 1.10 -1.71 4.59
N THR A 14 0.67 -0.91 3.62
CA THR A 14 1.15 -1.00 2.23
C THR A 14 2.66 -0.74 2.12
N LEU A 15 3.17 0.30 2.80
CA LEU A 15 4.61 0.58 2.82
C LEU A 15 5.39 -0.56 3.47
N MET A 16 4.87 -1.17 4.54
CA MET A 16 5.49 -2.31 5.21
C MET A 16 5.50 -3.55 4.32
N HIS A 17 4.42 -3.80 3.57
CA HIS A 17 4.33 -4.93 2.64
C HIS A 17 5.32 -4.79 1.49
N ILE A 18 5.39 -3.61 0.85
CA ILE A 18 6.34 -3.33 -0.23
C ILE A 18 7.77 -3.41 0.29
N ALA A 19 8.06 -2.82 1.45
CA ALA A 19 9.38 -2.83 2.08
C ALA A 19 9.92 -4.25 2.30
N ALA A 20 9.04 -5.14 2.74
CA ALA A 20 9.40 -6.52 2.98
C ALA A 20 9.47 -7.36 1.70
N ALA A 21 8.88 -6.91 0.58
CA ALA A 21 9.07 -7.52 -0.73
C ALA A 21 10.43 -7.12 -1.34
N CYS A 22 10.78 -5.82 -1.35
CA CYS A 22 12.02 -5.35 -2.00
C CYS A 22 13.25 -5.18 -1.10
N GLY A 23 13.14 -5.51 0.20
CA GLY A 23 14.23 -5.34 1.16
C GLY A 23 14.59 -3.88 1.48
N VAL A 24 13.80 -2.89 1.05
CA VAL A 24 14.00 -1.47 1.36
C VAL A 24 13.23 -1.08 2.62
N ALA A 25 13.84 -0.30 3.51
CA ALA A 25 13.13 0.19 4.71
C ALA A 25 11.88 1.03 4.33
N ALA A 26 10.72 0.69 4.89
CA ALA A 26 9.42 1.34 4.58
C ALA A 26 9.46 2.88 4.63
N LYS A 27 10.21 3.46 5.58
CA LYS A 27 10.41 4.92 5.72
C LYS A 27 11.12 5.59 4.53
N ARG A 28 11.71 4.83 3.61
CA ARG A 28 12.42 5.29 2.41
C ARG A 28 11.61 5.15 1.12
N LEU A 29 10.48 4.43 1.14
CA LEU A 29 9.65 4.18 -0.04
C LEU A 29 8.87 5.44 -0.43
N ARG A 30 9.31 6.14 -1.48
CA ARG A 30 8.60 7.33 -1.97
C ARG A 30 7.37 6.89 -2.75
N HIS A 31 6.29 7.67 -2.65
CA HIS A 31 5.01 7.35 -3.29
C HIS A 31 5.13 7.12 -4.81
N GLY A 32 6.07 7.79 -5.50
CA GLY A 32 6.26 7.70 -6.95
C GLY A 32 7.29 6.68 -7.43
N LEU A 33 7.76 5.75 -6.57
CA LEU A 33 8.67 4.68 -7.01
C LEU A 33 7.89 3.60 -7.74
N SER A 34 8.40 3.15 -8.89
CA SER A 34 7.95 1.96 -9.60
C SER A 34 8.37 0.70 -8.86
N LEU A 35 7.44 -0.26 -8.71
CA LEU A 35 7.76 -1.53 -8.07
C LEU A 35 8.80 -2.33 -8.88
N GLU A 36 8.63 -2.44 -10.20
CA GLU A 36 9.58 -3.16 -11.04
C GLU A 36 10.85 -2.35 -11.29
N VAL A 37 10.73 -1.10 -11.76
CA VAL A 37 11.90 -0.34 -12.27
C VAL A 37 12.76 0.23 -11.14
N ASP A 38 12.16 0.82 -10.10
CA ASP A 38 12.91 1.47 -9.04
C ASP A 38 13.23 0.54 -7.87
N LEU A 39 12.33 -0.40 -7.56
CA LEU A 39 12.47 -1.31 -6.42
C LEU A 39 12.94 -2.72 -6.83
N GLY A 40 12.93 -3.03 -8.13
CA GLY A 40 13.48 -4.29 -8.65
C GLY A 40 12.65 -5.51 -8.30
N LEU A 41 11.33 -5.37 -8.07
CA LEU A 41 10.49 -6.52 -7.71
C LEU A 41 10.46 -7.55 -8.85
N ASP A 42 10.64 -8.82 -8.51
CA ASP A 42 10.45 -9.96 -9.41
C ASP A 42 9.06 -10.60 -9.28
N GLU A 43 8.78 -11.63 -10.09
CA GLU A 43 7.50 -12.35 -10.10
C GLU A 43 7.12 -12.95 -8.74
N THR A 44 8.10 -13.46 -7.99
CA THR A 44 7.87 -14.05 -6.66
C THR A 44 7.52 -12.97 -5.65
N GLU A 45 8.22 -11.84 -5.71
CA GLU A 45 7.99 -10.68 -4.85
C GLU A 45 6.64 -10.01 -5.15
N PHE A 46 6.24 -9.96 -6.42
CA PHE A 46 4.90 -9.52 -6.82
C PHE A 46 3.79 -10.44 -6.30
N ALA A 47 3.97 -11.77 -6.40
CA ALA A 47 3.01 -12.73 -5.84
C ALA A 47 2.87 -12.57 -4.31
N LEU A 48 3.99 -12.41 -3.60
CA LEU A 48 4.00 -12.18 -2.16
C LEU A 48 3.34 -10.84 -1.79
N LEU A 49 3.62 -9.77 -2.54
CA LEU A 49 3.00 -8.48 -2.30
C LEU A 49 1.48 -8.56 -2.52
N ALA A 50 1.03 -9.22 -3.59
CA ALA A 50 -0.37 -9.42 -3.90
C ALA A 50 -1.10 -10.15 -2.76
N GLU A 51 -0.55 -11.24 -2.23
CA GLU A 51 -1.12 -11.97 -1.09
C GLU A 51 -1.33 -11.05 0.13
N ARG A 52 -0.32 -10.23 0.45
CA ARG A 52 -0.38 -9.29 1.57
C ARG A 52 -1.39 -8.17 1.35
N GLN A 53 -1.53 -7.69 0.11
CA GLN A 53 -2.54 -6.70 -0.23
C GLN A 53 -3.96 -7.28 -0.19
N CYS A 54 -4.14 -8.55 -0.57
CA CYS A 54 -5.41 -9.26 -0.36
C CYS A 54 -5.77 -9.32 1.13
N GLY A 55 -4.82 -9.72 2.00
CA GLY A 55 -5.03 -9.76 3.45
C GLY A 55 -5.34 -8.38 4.07
N LEU A 56 -4.69 -7.32 3.59
CA LEU A 56 -5.05 -5.95 3.97
C LEU A 56 -6.46 -5.58 3.49
N GLY A 57 -6.79 -5.89 2.24
CA GLY A 57 -8.10 -5.63 1.68
C GLY A 57 -9.22 -6.32 2.45
N ASP A 58 -9.01 -7.58 2.85
CA ASP A 58 -9.95 -8.37 3.64
C ASP A 58 -10.20 -7.78 5.03
N ARG A 59 -9.16 -7.20 5.66
CA ARG A 59 -9.30 -6.47 6.93
C ARG A 59 -10.08 -5.16 6.79
N LEU A 60 -9.99 -4.51 5.63
CA LEU A 60 -10.61 -3.20 5.38
C LEU A 60 -12.10 -3.30 5.01
N ARG A 61 -12.52 -4.41 4.40
CA ARG A 61 -13.92 -4.60 3.98
C ARG A 61 -14.80 -5.15 5.08
N SER A 62 -16.09 -4.85 4.98
CA SER A 62 -17.11 -5.28 5.94
C SER A 62 -18.09 -6.32 5.38
N ASP A 63 -18.00 -6.66 4.09
CA ASP A 63 -18.95 -7.54 3.39
C ASP A 63 -18.58 -9.03 3.44
N GLY A 64 -17.45 -9.37 4.08
CA GLY A 64 -17.00 -10.75 4.27
C GLY A 64 -16.48 -11.44 3.01
N LYS A 65 -16.34 -10.73 1.88
CA LYS A 65 -15.78 -11.29 0.64
C LYS A 65 -14.25 -11.31 0.67
N THR A 66 -13.61 -12.10 -0.18
CA THR A 66 -12.15 -12.05 -0.36
C THR A 66 -11.74 -11.02 -1.41
N THR A 67 -10.73 -10.22 -1.10
CA THR A 67 -10.11 -9.24 -1.98
C THR A 67 -9.21 -10.00 -2.93
N ARG A 68 -9.27 -9.66 -4.22
CA ARG A 68 -8.42 -10.28 -5.24
C ARG A 68 -7.56 -9.21 -5.90
N ILE A 69 -6.26 -9.42 -5.77
CA ILE A 69 -5.17 -8.69 -6.42
C ILE A 69 -4.18 -9.77 -6.85
N GLU A 70 -3.75 -9.72 -8.10
CA GLU A 70 -2.76 -10.63 -8.67
C GLU A 70 -1.40 -9.91 -8.82
N GLY A 71 -0.30 -10.68 -8.82
CA GLY A 71 1.05 -10.12 -8.95
C GLY A 71 1.23 -9.30 -10.23
N ASP A 72 0.67 -9.77 -11.34
CA ASP A 72 0.73 -9.08 -12.63
C ASP A 72 -0.02 -7.73 -12.62
N GLU A 73 -1.07 -7.58 -11.79
CA GLU A 73 -1.75 -6.28 -11.61
C GLU A 73 -0.86 -5.25 -10.92
N LEU A 74 0.20 -5.68 -10.24
CA LEU A 74 1.12 -4.83 -9.48
C LEU A 74 2.38 -4.44 -10.26
N ARG A 75 2.73 -5.16 -11.33
CA ARG A 75 4.03 -5.05 -12.00
C ARG A 75 4.40 -3.62 -12.40
N ASP A 76 3.47 -2.95 -13.08
CA ASP A 76 3.66 -1.59 -13.61
C ASP A 76 3.26 -0.49 -12.63
N LEU A 77 2.90 -0.83 -11.38
CA LEU A 77 2.38 0.14 -10.43
C LEU A 77 3.50 0.91 -9.71
N LEU A 78 3.15 2.15 -9.38
CA LEU A 78 3.84 2.96 -8.40
C LEU A 78 3.35 2.64 -6.98
N VAL A 79 4.16 2.93 -5.97
CA VAL A 79 3.81 2.72 -4.54
C VAL A 79 2.42 3.27 -4.19
N TRP A 80 2.04 4.46 -4.69
CA TRP A 80 0.71 5.04 -4.42
C TRP A 80 -0.42 4.32 -5.15
N GLU A 81 -0.15 3.71 -6.30
CA GLU A 81 -1.15 2.99 -7.10
C GLU A 81 -1.46 1.64 -6.46
N VAL A 82 -0.50 1.00 -5.81
CA VAL A 82 -0.75 -0.19 -4.97
C VAL A 82 -1.76 0.12 -3.88
N LEU A 83 -1.55 1.21 -3.15
CA LEU A 83 -2.48 1.66 -2.10
C LEU A 83 -3.87 1.97 -2.69
N GLN A 84 -3.92 2.65 -3.83
CA GLN A 84 -5.18 2.93 -4.52
C GLN A 84 -5.91 1.64 -4.93
N LEU A 85 -5.19 0.69 -5.52
CA LEU A 85 -5.76 -0.59 -5.94
C LEU A 85 -6.36 -1.33 -4.76
N THR A 86 -5.61 -1.46 -3.65
CA THR A 86 -6.09 -2.11 -2.44
C THR A 86 -7.33 -1.43 -1.88
N LEU A 87 -7.32 -0.10 -1.73
CA LEU A 87 -8.45 0.66 -1.22
C LEU A 87 -9.68 0.54 -2.14
N THR A 88 -9.51 0.59 -3.46
CA THR A 88 -10.61 0.42 -4.41
C THR A 88 -11.20 -0.97 -4.34
N ARG A 89 -10.36 -2.01 -4.31
CA ARG A 89 -10.86 -3.40 -4.25
C ARG A 89 -11.54 -3.70 -2.91
N ALA A 90 -11.02 -3.16 -1.81
CA ALA A 90 -11.56 -3.40 -0.49
C ALA A 90 -12.83 -2.59 -0.21
N THR A 91 -12.84 -1.30 -0.57
CA THR A 91 -13.88 -0.36 -0.12
C THR A 91 -14.77 0.18 -1.24
N GLY A 92 -14.44 -0.10 -2.50
CA GLY A 92 -15.10 0.48 -3.68
C GLY A 92 -14.80 1.96 -3.91
N ARG A 93 -13.89 2.55 -3.13
CA ARG A 93 -13.59 3.99 -3.16
C ARG A 93 -12.33 4.30 -3.96
N GLN A 94 -12.38 5.44 -4.65
CA GLN A 94 -11.22 6.03 -5.29
C GLN A 94 -10.76 7.25 -4.49
N TYR A 95 -9.45 7.41 -4.37
CA TYR A 95 -8.81 8.51 -3.66
C TYR A 95 -8.01 9.33 -4.66
N GLY A 96 -7.98 10.66 -4.47
CA GLY A 96 -7.13 11.50 -5.29
C GLY A 96 -5.66 11.21 -5.02
N ARG A 97 -4.81 11.31 -6.05
CA ARG A 97 -3.35 11.14 -5.94
C ARG A 97 -2.75 11.97 -4.80
N ALA A 98 -3.19 13.22 -4.62
CA ALA A 98 -2.73 14.09 -3.54
C ALA A 98 -3.04 13.50 -2.16
N ALA A 99 -4.26 13.00 -1.94
CA ALA A 99 -4.66 12.41 -0.67
C ALA A 99 -3.84 11.14 -0.34
N LEU A 100 -3.54 10.31 -1.35
CA LEU A 100 -2.71 9.13 -1.19
C LEU A 100 -1.24 9.48 -0.92
N ALA A 101 -0.70 10.48 -1.63
CA ALA A 101 0.64 10.98 -1.38
C ALA A 101 0.78 11.54 0.04
N ASP A 102 -0.22 12.29 0.51
CA ASP A 102 -0.28 12.81 1.88
C ASP A 102 -0.35 11.68 2.92
N ALA A 103 -1.19 10.66 2.69
CA ALA A 103 -1.29 9.49 3.57
C ALA A 103 0.04 8.72 3.65
N ILE A 104 0.71 8.52 2.51
CA ILE A 104 2.03 7.87 2.45
C ILE A 104 3.07 8.73 3.18
N ALA A 105 3.12 10.04 2.95
CA ALA A 105 4.05 10.94 3.62
C ALA A 105 3.85 10.94 5.14
N GLN A 106 2.59 10.94 5.59
CA GLN A 106 2.26 10.87 7.01
C GLN A 106 2.67 9.52 7.62
N ALA A 107 2.36 8.40 6.96
CA ALA A 107 2.78 7.07 7.41
C ALA A 107 4.32 6.96 7.50
N GLN A 108 5.05 7.53 6.53
CA GLN A 108 6.51 7.59 6.58
C GLN A 108 7.02 8.42 7.76
N ALA A 109 6.38 9.54 8.09
CA ALA A 109 6.74 10.36 9.23
C ALA A 109 6.57 9.60 10.55
N GLU A 110 5.48 8.84 10.70
CA GLU A 110 5.25 7.99 11.87
C GLU A 110 6.29 6.87 11.98
N LEU A 111 6.63 6.22 10.87
CA LEU A 111 7.67 5.18 10.82
C LEU A 111 9.08 5.72 11.13
N ARG A 112 9.30 7.03 11.02
CA ARG A 112 10.55 7.71 11.45
C ARG A 112 10.58 8.06 12.94
N GLY A 113 9.49 7.80 13.68
CA GLY A 113 9.33 8.18 15.08
C GLY A 113 8.72 9.56 15.29
N GLY A 114 8.10 10.16 14.26
CA GLY A 114 7.63 11.54 14.24
C GLY A 114 6.30 11.84 14.94
N TYR A 115 5.63 10.86 15.55
CA TYR A 115 4.38 11.10 16.30
C TYR A 115 4.45 10.44 17.67
N ARG A 116 4.96 11.18 18.67
CA ARG A 116 4.57 10.92 20.06
C ARG A 116 3.14 11.42 20.21
N ARG A 117 2.26 10.51 20.65
CA ARG A 117 0.90 10.81 21.11
C ARG A 117 0.90 11.93 22.14
#